data_AF-A0A1D8GCV6-F1
#
_entry.id   AF-A0A1D8GCV6-F1
#
_cell.length_a   1.000
_cell.length_b   1.000
_cell.length_c   1.000
_cell.angle_alpha   90.00
_cell.angle_beta   90.00
_cell.angle_gamma   90.00
#
_symmetry.space_group_name_H-M   'P 1'
#
loop_
_entity.id
_entity.type
_entity.pdbx_description
1 polymer ?
#
loop_
_entity_poly.entity_id
_entity_poly.type
_entity_poly.pdbx_seq_one_letter_code
_entity_poly.pdbx_strand_id
1 'polypeptide(L)'
;MELQHRLVRQAINIAISKAMEDMKGNTRRSIRNLIDLGLLFSKSENQKWFFSTAQKVIANPRNPYNSLVTRILSDVDNDTIKKVGLNLGYSSLIYGANKLKKRQEDLGFMLPWLLIFDISESGPAFFHQMEHLIGEGKELGIYSYIICPHEKDDILSICEIAKRFEECLFVLKVPSGLILEQTAEFLGKIHNAMVSVQVTNMDFSCESDVNAFRLLKQNRCLYGFHVSYSENTIKQVTAPEYIRSAISLGNLFGTYIAENGVPDTCRDAVHAFACKERGEKGQPLITLELFRDMRIISEKILSGDGYIAINLAERVYCEYIKAKDVVTKSLFEILQSTRLCISF
;
A
#
# COMPACT_ATOMS: atom_id res chain seq x y z
N MET A 1 11.83 -21.23 10.37
CA MET A 1 11.64 -19.93 9.70
C MET A 1 10.68 -19.04 10.48
N GLU A 2 9.53 -19.58 10.93
CA GLU A 2 8.52 -18.82 11.68
C GLU A 2 8.96 -18.29 13.05
N LEU A 3 9.72 -19.07 13.83
CA LEU A 3 10.25 -18.60 15.12
C LEU A 3 11.17 -17.39 14.93
N GLN A 4 12.06 -17.44 13.93
CA GLN A 4 12.96 -16.33 13.60
C GLN A 4 12.18 -15.10 13.14
N HIS A 5 11.16 -15.27 12.29
CA HIS A 5 10.24 -14.21 11.88
C HIS A 5 9.58 -13.55 13.09
N ARG A 6 8.97 -14.34 13.99
CA ARG A 6 8.34 -13.83 15.21
C ARG A 6 9.30 -13.02 16.08
N LEU A 7 10.53 -13.52 16.30
CA LEU A 7 11.53 -12.83 17.11
C LEU A 7 11.98 -11.51 16.48
N VAL A 8 12.27 -11.50 15.17
CA VAL A 8 12.66 -10.28 14.46
C VAL A 8 11.52 -9.27 14.44
N ARG A 9 10.30 -9.71 14.14
CA ARG A 9 9.09 -8.87 14.17
C ARG A 9 8.89 -8.25 15.55
N GLN A 10 9.04 -9.03 16.62
CA GLN A 10 8.93 -8.54 17.99
C GLN A 10 10.02 -7.51 18.33
N ALA A 11 11.26 -7.74 17.89
CA ALA A 11 12.36 -6.79 18.10
C ALA A 11 12.11 -5.45 17.38
N ILE A 12 11.67 -5.49 16.12
CA ILE A 12 11.31 -4.29 15.35
C ILE A 12 10.12 -3.57 16.03
N ASN A 13 9.12 -4.33 16.47
CA ASN A 13 7.95 -3.80 17.16
C ASN A 13 8.32 -3.03 18.45
N ILE A 14 9.25 -3.56 19.25
CA ILE A 14 9.78 -2.90 20.44
C ILE A 14 10.53 -1.62 20.06
N ALA A 15 11.39 -1.67 19.03
CA ALA A 15 12.14 -0.51 18.56
C ALA A 15 11.23 0.61 18.06
N ILE A 16 10.19 0.28 17.27
CA ILE A 16 9.20 1.25 16.80
C ILE A 16 8.42 1.85 17.98
N SER A 17 7.92 1.02 18.90
CA SER A 17 7.21 1.50 20.09
C SER A 17 8.05 2.48 20.90
N LYS A 18 9.31 2.13 21.16
CA LYS A 18 10.22 3.01 21.90
C LYS A 18 10.47 4.32 21.15
N ALA A 19 10.70 4.25 19.84
CA ALA A 19 10.92 5.45 19.04
C ALA A 19 9.69 6.37 19.04
N MET A 20 8.47 5.82 18.94
CA MET A 20 7.23 6.60 18.99
C MET A 20 7.02 7.29 20.34
N GLU A 21 7.36 6.63 21.46
CA GLU A 21 7.37 7.26 22.77
C GLU A 21 8.38 8.43 22.82
N ASP A 22 9.59 8.20 22.32
CA ASP A 22 10.66 9.20 22.32
C ASP A 22 10.38 10.38 21.37
N MET A 23 9.57 10.17 20.32
CA MET A 23 9.15 11.23 19.39
C MET A 23 8.39 12.36 20.10
N LYS A 24 7.73 12.10 21.25
CA LYS A 24 7.10 13.15 22.07
C LYS A 24 8.10 14.21 22.55
N GLY A 25 9.37 13.83 22.73
CA GLY A 25 10.45 14.74 23.12
C GLY A 25 11.26 15.27 21.93
N ASN A 26 11.67 14.40 21.01
CA ASN A 26 12.45 14.81 19.82
C ASN A 26 12.17 13.91 18.61
N THR A 27 11.14 14.28 17.85
CA THR A 27 10.69 13.57 16.65
C THR A 27 11.83 13.27 15.67
N ARG A 28 12.63 14.26 15.32
CA ARG A 28 13.69 14.13 14.31
C ARG A 28 14.78 13.15 14.72
N ARG A 29 15.20 13.20 15.99
CA ARG A 29 16.20 12.27 16.53
C ARG A 29 15.66 10.84 16.52
N SER A 30 14.42 10.63 16.94
CA SER A 30 13.81 9.30 16.99
C SER A 30 13.65 8.68 15.60
N ILE A 31 13.21 9.46 14.61
CA ILE A 31 13.11 8.98 13.21
C ILE A 31 14.49 8.59 12.68
N ARG A 32 15.52 9.42 12.91
CA ARG A 32 16.89 9.11 12.49
C ARG A 32 17.37 7.80 13.12
N ASN A 33 17.15 7.60 14.42
CA ASN A 33 17.54 6.37 15.10
C ASN A 33 16.87 5.13 14.50
N LEU A 34 15.59 5.21 14.10
CA LEU A 34 14.90 4.11 13.41
C LEU A 34 15.50 3.81 12.03
N ILE A 35 15.86 4.86 11.27
CA ILE A 35 16.51 4.70 9.97
C ILE A 35 17.90 4.08 10.13
N ASP A 36 18.68 4.54 11.10
CA ASP A 36 20.01 4.00 11.41
C ASP A 36 19.93 2.53 11.84
N LEU A 37 18.91 2.17 12.63
CA LEU A 37 18.64 0.78 13.01
C LEU A 37 18.31 -0.08 11.77
N GLY A 38 17.45 0.42 10.89
CA GLY A 38 17.11 -0.27 9.64
C GLY A 38 18.33 -0.44 8.73
N LEU A 39 19.19 0.56 8.65
CA LEU A 39 20.44 0.50 7.90
C LEU A 39 21.40 -0.56 8.47
N LEU A 40 21.56 -0.62 9.79
CA LEU A 40 22.40 -1.61 10.47
C LEU A 40 21.98 -3.06 10.17
N PHE A 41 20.67 -3.30 10.01
CA PHE A 41 20.12 -4.63 9.70
C PHE A 41 19.88 -4.87 8.21
N SER A 42 20.23 -3.92 7.33
CA SER A 42 20.06 -4.06 5.89
C SER A 42 21.00 -5.14 5.32
N LYS A 43 20.43 -6.11 4.61
CA LYS A 43 21.16 -7.22 3.99
C LYS A 43 21.38 -7.03 2.50
N SER A 44 20.41 -6.47 1.79
CA SER A 44 20.49 -6.26 0.34
C SER A 44 20.91 -4.85 -0.04
N GLU A 45 21.45 -4.67 -1.25
CA GLU A 45 21.78 -3.35 -1.80
C GLU A 45 20.54 -2.45 -1.90
N ASN A 46 19.38 -3.01 -2.24
CA ASN A 46 18.11 -2.27 -2.26
C ASN A 46 17.74 -1.73 -0.87
N GLN A 47 17.92 -2.53 0.19
CA GLN A 47 17.66 -2.08 1.58
C GLN A 47 18.64 -0.99 2.00
N LYS A 48 19.94 -1.21 1.79
CA LYS A 48 20.98 -0.22 2.10
C LYS A 48 20.74 1.10 1.37
N TRP A 49 20.41 1.04 0.08
CA TRP A 49 20.07 2.21 -0.73
C TRP A 49 18.84 2.95 -0.18
N PHE A 50 17.78 2.23 0.19
CA PHE A 50 16.56 2.82 0.76
C PHE A 50 16.85 3.57 2.06
N PHE A 51 17.47 2.91 3.05
CA PHE A 51 17.74 3.54 4.34
C PHE A 51 18.77 4.67 4.24
N SER A 52 19.78 4.55 3.38
CA SER A 52 20.73 5.65 3.10
C SER A 52 20.04 6.86 2.48
N THR A 53 19.06 6.63 1.59
CA THR A 53 18.26 7.70 1.00
C THR A 53 17.35 8.34 2.04
N ALA A 54 16.66 7.55 2.86
CA ALA A 54 15.83 8.04 3.96
C ALA A 54 16.64 8.89 4.96
N GLN A 55 17.88 8.50 5.24
CA GLN A 55 18.78 9.25 6.12
C GLN A 55 19.10 10.63 5.54
N LYS A 56 19.38 10.74 4.24
CA LYS A 56 19.60 12.03 3.56
C LYS A 56 18.35 12.91 3.58
N VAL A 57 17.19 12.31 3.35
CA VAL A 57 15.89 12.99 3.37
C VAL A 57 15.60 13.61 4.74
N ILE A 58 15.72 12.84 5.83
CA ILE A 58 15.45 13.33 7.20
C ILE A 58 16.54 14.28 7.72
N ALA A 59 17.76 14.19 7.17
CA ALA A 59 18.85 15.09 7.49
C ALA A 59 18.60 16.52 6.96
N ASN A 60 17.74 16.70 5.95
CA ASN A 60 17.33 18.01 5.47
C ASN A 60 16.05 18.49 6.19
N PRO A 61 16.11 19.51 7.08
CA PRO A 61 14.92 20.00 7.80
C PRO A 61 13.85 20.59 6.88
N ARG A 62 14.23 21.08 5.69
CA ARG A 62 13.30 21.68 4.72
C ARG A 62 12.63 20.64 3.82
N ASN A 63 13.00 19.36 3.96
CA ASN A 63 12.40 18.33 3.15
C ASN A 63 10.89 18.17 3.50
N PRO A 64 9.99 18.10 2.50
CA PRO A 64 8.55 17.96 2.71
C PRO A 64 8.14 16.75 3.58
N TYR A 65 8.94 15.68 3.60
CA TYR A 65 8.68 14.51 4.42
C TYR A 65 8.64 14.81 5.93
N ASN A 66 9.33 15.84 6.42
CA ASN A 66 9.23 16.22 7.83
C ASN A 66 7.81 16.68 8.20
N SER A 67 7.18 17.49 7.33
CA SER A 67 5.80 17.93 7.51
C SER A 67 4.83 16.75 7.36
N LEU A 68 5.08 15.84 6.42
CA LEU A 68 4.28 14.62 6.28
C LEU A 68 4.34 13.76 7.54
N VAL A 69 5.53 13.47 8.07
CA VAL A 69 5.68 12.66 9.29
C VAL A 69 5.02 13.34 10.49
N THR A 70 5.14 14.66 10.61
CA THR A 70 4.46 15.42 11.66
C THR A 70 2.95 15.22 11.59
N ARG A 71 2.36 15.30 10.39
CA ARG A 71 0.93 15.06 10.17
C ARG A 71 0.52 13.61 10.47
N ILE A 72 1.34 12.63 10.06
CA ILE A 72 1.09 11.23 10.36
C ILE A 72 1.00 11.04 11.88
N LEU A 73 1.98 11.56 12.63
CA LEU A 73 2.03 11.42 14.09
C LEU A 73 0.90 12.17 14.82
N SER A 74 0.38 13.26 14.26
CA SER A 74 -0.73 14.01 14.87
C SER A 74 -2.10 13.39 14.55
N ASP A 75 -2.32 13.04 13.28
CA ASP A 75 -3.66 12.77 12.75
C ASP A 75 -4.01 11.29 12.74
N VAL A 76 -3.02 10.39 12.71
CA VAL A 76 -3.23 8.94 12.63
C VAL A 76 -3.08 8.27 14.00
N ASP A 77 -3.86 7.23 14.26
CA ASP A 77 -3.70 6.40 15.44
C ASP A 77 -2.29 5.75 15.52
N ASN A 78 -1.70 5.72 16.72
CA ASN A 78 -0.34 5.24 16.91
C ASN A 78 -0.16 3.75 16.60
N ASP A 79 -1.15 2.93 16.97
CA ASP A 79 -1.10 1.50 16.65
C ASP A 79 -1.28 1.28 15.15
N THR A 80 -2.06 2.13 14.48
CA THR A 80 -2.16 2.11 13.01
C THR A 80 -0.83 2.43 12.33
N ILE A 81 -0.14 3.51 12.73
CA ILE A 81 1.19 3.88 12.20
C ILE A 81 2.16 2.70 12.35
N LYS A 82 2.18 2.09 13.54
CA LYS A 82 3.07 0.99 13.89
C LYS A 82 2.75 -0.28 13.11
N LYS A 83 1.50 -0.75 13.10
CA LYS A 83 1.11 -1.99 12.42
C LYS A 83 1.21 -1.84 10.90
N VAL A 84 0.73 -0.75 10.30
CA VAL A 84 0.87 -0.52 8.84
C VAL A 84 2.34 -0.46 8.44
N GLY A 85 3.18 0.30 9.17
CA GLY A 85 4.60 0.40 8.88
C GLY A 85 5.34 -0.94 9.01
N LEU A 86 5.06 -1.70 10.07
CA LEU A 86 5.65 -3.02 10.29
C LEU A 86 5.19 -4.05 9.25
N ASN A 87 3.91 -4.04 8.87
CA ASN A 87 3.36 -4.99 7.90
C ASN A 87 3.88 -4.68 6.49
N LEU A 88 3.83 -3.43 6.05
CA LEU A 88 4.38 -3.06 4.74
C LEU A 88 5.89 -3.24 4.68
N GLY A 89 6.62 -2.63 5.61
CA GLY A 89 8.07 -2.58 5.58
C GLY A 89 8.73 -3.93 5.85
N TYR A 90 8.24 -4.68 6.84
CA TYR A 90 8.85 -5.95 7.23
C TYR A 90 8.10 -7.17 6.70
N SER A 91 6.81 -7.34 7.04
CA SER A 91 6.07 -8.55 6.63
C SER A 91 6.03 -8.70 5.11
N SER A 92 5.68 -7.64 4.37
CA SER A 92 5.54 -7.72 2.92
C SER A 92 6.88 -7.60 2.20
N LEU A 93 7.61 -6.50 2.42
CA LEU A 93 8.77 -6.15 1.59
C LEU A 93 10.10 -6.81 2.01
N ILE A 94 10.16 -7.48 3.17
CA ILE A 94 11.37 -8.17 3.64
C ILE A 94 11.12 -9.66 3.84
N TYR A 95 10.24 -10.02 4.77
CA TYR A 95 9.98 -11.42 5.10
C TYR A 95 9.24 -12.14 3.96
N GLY A 96 8.10 -11.57 3.54
CA GLY A 96 7.27 -12.05 2.44
C GLY A 96 8.04 -12.09 1.13
N ALA A 97 8.71 -11.00 0.76
CA ALA A 97 9.64 -10.93 -0.37
C ALA A 97 10.66 -12.09 -0.41
N ASN A 98 11.29 -12.41 0.73
CA ASN A 98 12.24 -13.53 0.79
C ASN A 98 11.56 -14.90 0.66
N LYS A 99 10.34 -15.07 1.20
CA LYS A 99 9.55 -16.29 1.05
C LYS A 99 9.14 -16.48 -0.42
N LEU A 100 8.64 -15.42 -1.06
CA LEU A 100 8.28 -15.39 -2.48
C LEU A 100 9.46 -15.78 -3.36
N LYS A 101 10.64 -15.20 -3.17
CA LYS A 101 11.85 -15.55 -3.95
C LYS A 101 12.13 -17.05 -3.95
N LYS A 102 12.20 -17.65 -2.76
CA LYS A 102 12.45 -19.10 -2.60
C LYS A 102 11.37 -19.94 -3.27
N ARG A 103 10.11 -19.57 -3.08
CA ARG A 103 8.98 -20.29 -3.69
C ARG A 103 8.99 -20.19 -5.21
N GLN A 104 9.34 -19.04 -5.78
CA GLN A 104 9.43 -18.87 -7.23
C GLN A 104 10.56 -19.70 -7.85
N GLU A 105 11.70 -19.83 -7.17
CA GLU A 105 12.79 -20.72 -7.59
C GLU A 105 12.30 -22.17 -7.67
N ASP A 106 11.54 -22.63 -6.66
CA ASP A 106 10.96 -23.98 -6.63
C ASP A 106 9.86 -24.19 -7.70
N LEU A 107 9.03 -23.18 -7.93
CA LEU A 107 7.82 -23.28 -8.76
C LEU A 107 8.06 -22.95 -10.24
N GLY A 108 9.15 -22.27 -10.58
CA GLY A 108 9.48 -21.90 -11.95
C GLY A 108 8.57 -20.82 -12.57
N PHE A 109 7.87 -20.04 -11.74
CA PHE A 109 7.09 -18.88 -12.18
C PHE A 109 7.04 -17.78 -11.12
N MET A 110 6.66 -16.58 -11.54
CA MET A 110 6.62 -15.38 -10.70
C MET A 110 5.35 -15.34 -9.84
N LEU A 111 5.50 -15.03 -8.56
CA LEU A 111 4.42 -14.86 -7.59
C LEU A 111 4.23 -13.36 -7.29
N PRO A 112 2.99 -12.87 -7.20
CA PRO A 112 2.74 -11.49 -6.79
C PRO A 112 3.04 -11.31 -5.30
N TRP A 113 3.46 -10.12 -4.89
CA TRP A 113 3.63 -9.76 -3.47
C TRP A 113 2.40 -9.04 -2.88
N LEU A 114 1.45 -8.68 -3.74
CA LEU A 114 0.21 -8.00 -3.43
C LEU A 114 -0.94 -8.59 -4.26
N LEU A 115 -2.08 -8.85 -3.62
CA LEU A 115 -3.30 -9.33 -4.30
C LEU A 115 -4.40 -8.28 -4.25
N ILE A 116 -5.24 -8.22 -5.28
CA ILE A 116 -6.41 -7.36 -5.34
C ILE A 116 -7.67 -8.22 -5.32
N PHE A 117 -8.54 -7.96 -4.35
CA PHE A 117 -9.87 -8.56 -4.25
C PHE A 117 -10.93 -7.52 -4.60
N ASP A 118 -11.72 -7.81 -5.63
CA ASP A 118 -12.86 -6.99 -6.04
C ASP A 118 -14.16 -7.70 -5.66
N ILE A 119 -14.95 -7.09 -4.75
CA ILE A 119 -16.13 -7.72 -4.13
C ILE A 119 -17.36 -7.47 -5.00
N SER A 120 -17.31 -7.89 -6.27
CA SER A 120 -18.42 -7.69 -7.20
C SER A 120 -19.68 -8.48 -6.80
N GLU A 121 -19.52 -9.57 -6.04
CA GLU A 121 -20.60 -10.39 -5.49
C GLU A 121 -20.36 -10.61 -3.98
N SER A 122 -21.06 -9.84 -3.15
CA SER A 122 -20.93 -9.93 -1.69
C SER A 122 -21.70 -11.12 -1.12
N GLY A 123 -21.15 -11.77 -0.09
CA GLY A 123 -21.83 -12.81 0.65
C GLY A 123 -20.92 -13.62 1.57
N PRO A 124 -21.47 -14.35 2.56
CA PRO A 124 -20.67 -15.10 3.53
C PRO A 124 -19.70 -16.09 2.90
N ALA A 125 -20.10 -16.76 1.81
CA ALA A 125 -19.24 -17.70 1.09
C ALA A 125 -18.02 -17.02 0.46
N PHE A 126 -18.21 -15.82 -0.13
CA PHE A 126 -17.12 -15.03 -0.68
C PHE A 126 -16.13 -14.61 0.41
N PHE A 127 -16.61 -14.09 1.55
CA PHE A 127 -15.72 -13.67 2.64
C PHE A 127 -14.96 -14.83 3.28
N HIS A 128 -15.62 -15.98 3.47
CA HIS A 128 -14.97 -17.20 3.94
C HIS A 128 -13.85 -17.65 2.99
N GLN A 129 -14.12 -17.59 1.68
CA GLN A 129 -13.13 -17.96 0.68
C GLN A 129 -12.00 -16.94 0.56
N MET A 130 -12.28 -15.65 0.64
CA MET A 130 -11.25 -14.60 0.69
C MET A 130 -10.32 -14.80 1.89
N GLU A 131 -10.87 -15.12 3.07
CA GLU A 131 -10.10 -15.48 4.26
C GLU A 131 -9.21 -16.72 4.02
N HIS A 132 -9.73 -17.76 3.37
CA HIS A 132 -8.94 -18.92 2.98
C HIS A 132 -7.77 -18.55 2.06
N LEU A 133 -8.04 -17.77 0.99
CA LEU A 133 -7.03 -17.30 0.04
C LEU A 133 -5.97 -16.40 0.69
N ILE A 134 -6.35 -15.59 1.69
CA ILE A 134 -5.39 -14.81 2.48
C ILE A 134 -4.47 -15.74 3.28
N GLY A 135 -5.03 -16.80 3.88
CA GLY A 135 -4.26 -17.86 4.54
C GLY A 135 -3.22 -18.50 3.61
N GLU A 136 -3.64 -18.93 2.43
CA GLU A 136 -2.74 -19.48 1.40
C GLU A 136 -1.70 -18.46 0.92
N GLY A 137 -2.10 -17.19 0.76
CA GLY A 137 -1.21 -16.11 0.38
C GLY A 137 -0.05 -15.94 1.36
N LYS A 138 -0.32 -15.98 2.67
CA LYS A 138 0.73 -15.96 3.70
C LYS A 138 1.69 -17.14 3.58
N GLU A 139 1.18 -18.30 3.17
CA GLU A 139 2.01 -19.49 2.93
C GLU A 139 2.93 -19.35 1.72
N LEU A 140 2.55 -18.54 0.74
CA LEU A 140 3.39 -18.18 -0.40
C LEU A 140 4.35 -17.02 -0.10
N GLY A 141 4.00 -16.15 0.84
CA GLY A 141 4.78 -14.95 1.17
C GLY A 141 4.08 -13.63 0.84
N ILE A 142 2.78 -13.67 0.56
CA ILE A 142 1.93 -12.51 0.27
C ILE A 142 1.37 -11.99 1.59
N TYR A 143 1.66 -10.74 1.91
CA TYR A 143 1.20 -10.08 3.13
C TYR A 143 0.49 -8.75 2.86
N SER A 144 0.30 -8.36 1.60
CA SER A 144 -0.38 -7.12 1.23
C SER A 144 -1.60 -7.41 0.37
N TYR A 145 -2.73 -6.78 0.70
CA TYR A 145 -4.00 -6.98 0.00
C TYR A 145 -4.68 -5.64 -0.25
N ILE A 146 -5.08 -5.40 -1.50
CA ILE A 146 -6.02 -4.31 -1.82
C ILE A 146 -7.42 -4.93 -1.90
N ILE A 147 -8.36 -4.37 -1.16
CA ILE A 147 -9.76 -4.82 -1.17
C ILE A 147 -10.64 -3.69 -1.70
N CYS A 148 -11.48 -3.98 -2.68
CA CYS A 148 -12.43 -3.06 -3.29
C CYS A 148 -13.87 -3.42 -2.85
N PRO A 149 -14.38 -2.85 -1.75
CA PRO A 149 -15.78 -3.04 -1.34
C PRO A 149 -16.72 -2.23 -2.25
N HIS A 150 -17.93 -2.75 -2.45
CA HIS A 150 -19.00 -2.07 -3.20
C HIS A 150 -20.21 -1.76 -2.32
N GLU A 151 -20.35 -2.43 -1.18
CA GLU A 151 -21.41 -2.22 -0.20
C GLU A 151 -20.87 -1.88 1.19
N LYS A 152 -21.72 -1.32 2.06
CA LYS A 152 -21.33 -0.93 3.42
C LYS A 152 -20.96 -2.14 4.28
N ASP A 153 -21.71 -3.23 4.14
CA ASP A 153 -21.52 -4.46 4.91
C ASP A 153 -20.24 -5.20 4.50
N ASP A 154 -19.73 -4.94 3.30
CA ASP A 154 -18.40 -5.42 2.88
C ASP A 154 -17.32 -4.87 3.80
N ILE A 155 -17.37 -3.57 4.11
CA ILE A 155 -16.37 -2.91 4.97
C ILE A 155 -16.33 -3.58 6.34
N LEU A 156 -17.49 -3.91 6.91
CA LEU A 156 -17.58 -4.60 8.20
C LEU A 156 -16.93 -5.99 8.12
N SER A 157 -17.25 -6.76 7.09
CA SER A 157 -16.71 -8.10 6.89
C SER A 157 -15.19 -8.09 6.66
N ILE A 158 -14.68 -7.12 5.89
CA ILE A 158 -13.25 -6.90 5.68
C ILE A 158 -12.56 -6.53 7.01
N CYS A 159 -13.17 -5.66 7.82
CA CYS A 159 -12.64 -5.28 9.12
C CYS A 159 -12.47 -6.48 10.05
N GLU A 160 -13.44 -7.40 10.08
CA GLU A 160 -13.34 -8.63 10.88
C GLU A 160 -12.25 -9.58 10.37
N ILE A 161 -12.08 -9.71 9.06
CA ILE A 161 -10.98 -10.49 8.46
C ILE A 161 -9.63 -9.83 8.80
N ALA A 162 -9.52 -8.51 8.67
CA ALA A 162 -8.28 -7.79 8.94
C ALA A 162 -7.79 -7.98 10.38
N LYS A 163 -8.70 -8.06 11.37
CA LYS A 163 -8.38 -8.39 12.78
C LYS A 163 -7.76 -9.78 12.93
N ARG A 164 -8.19 -10.76 12.13
CA ARG A 164 -7.67 -12.14 12.18
C ARG A 164 -6.29 -12.26 11.51
N PHE A 165 -5.97 -11.36 10.59
CA PHE A 165 -4.70 -11.33 9.84
C PHE A 165 -3.84 -10.11 10.19
N GLU A 166 -3.53 -9.92 11.48
CA GLU A 166 -2.82 -8.73 11.98
C GLU A 166 -1.42 -8.50 11.39
N GLU A 167 -0.78 -9.52 10.84
CA GLU A 167 0.54 -9.41 10.19
C GLU A 167 0.48 -8.98 8.72
N CYS A 168 -0.73 -8.95 8.15
CA CYS A 168 -0.99 -8.52 6.78
C CYS A 168 -1.38 -7.04 6.74
N LEU A 169 -1.03 -6.37 5.67
CA LEU A 169 -1.47 -5.03 5.32
C LEU A 169 -2.74 -5.11 4.47
N PHE A 170 -3.78 -4.39 4.87
CA PHE A 170 -4.98 -4.18 4.08
C PHE A 170 -5.04 -2.75 3.54
N VAL A 171 -5.30 -2.59 2.26
CA VAL A 171 -5.57 -1.30 1.61
C VAL A 171 -6.99 -1.36 1.09
N LEU A 172 -7.89 -0.59 1.69
CA LEU A 172 -9.27 -0.53 1.23
C LEU A 172 -9.39 0.57 0.18
N LYS A 173 -9.70 0.20 -1.07
CA LYS A 173 -9.95 1.12 -2.19
C LYS A 173 -11.47 1.37 -2.27
N VAL A 174 -11.93 2.50 -1.72
CA VAL A 174 -13.34 2.69 -1.34
C VAL A 174 -13.95 3.90 -2.06
N PRO A 175 -15.13 3.78 -2.69
CA PRO A 175 -15.91 4.94 -3.13
C PRO A 175 -16.32 5.84 -1.95
N SER A 176 -16.29 7.16 -2.12
CA SER A 176 -16.57 8.09 -1.00
C SER A 176 -17.94 7.88 -0.35
N GLY A 177 -18.96 7.48 -1.13
CA GLY A 177 -20.31 7.20 -0.63
C GLY A 177 -20.43 6.02 0.36
N LEU A 178 -19.41 5.16 0.46
CA LEU A 178 -19.37 4.08 1.46
C LEU A 178 -18.73 4.51 2.78
N ILE A 179 -18.11 5.69 2.84
CA ILE A 179 -17.52 6.26 4.07
C ILE A 179 -18.57 7.09 4.79
N LEU A 180 -19.27 6.44 5.72
CA LEU A 180 -20.26 7.02 6.61
C LEU A 180 -19.75 6.98 8.04
N GLU A 181 -20.46 7.62 8.97
CA GLU A 181 -20.06 7.67 10.40
C GLU A 181 -19.75 6.28 10.96
N GLN A 182 -20.66 5.33 10.75
CA GLN A 182 -20.49 3.95 11.21
C GLN A 182 -19.28 3.27 10.55
N THR A 183 -19.15 3.28 9.22
CA THR A 183 -18.06 2.60 8.53
C THR A 183 -16.71 3.24 8.82
N ALA A 184 -16.64 4.57 8.98
CA ALA A 184 -15.43 5.28 9.40
C ALA A 184 -15.02 4.91 10.84
N GLU A 185 -15.97 4.74 11.76
CA GLU A 185 -15.69 4.28 13.12
C GLU A 185 -15.11 2.86 13.14
N PHE A 186 -15.67 1.95 12.34
CA PHE A 186 -15.11 0.60 12.19
C PHE A 186 -13.70 0.63 11.63
N LEU A 187 -13.45 1.41 10.56
CA LEU A 187 -12.14 1.55 9.94
C LEU A 187 -11.10 2.13 10.92
N GLY A 188 -11.50 3.08 11.77
CA GLY A 188 -10.62 3.65 12.80
C GLY A 188 -10.12 2.64 13.84
N LYS A 189 -10.82 1.51 14.01
CA LYS A 189 -10.45 0.42 14.93
C LYS A 189 -9.56 -0.65 14.29
N ILE A 190 -9.25 -0.54 12.99
CA ILE A 190 -8.43 -1.51 12.26
C ILE A 190 -7.03 -0.96 12.02
N HIS A 191 -6.10 -1.39 12.86
CA HIS A 191 -4.74 -0.84 12.89
C HIS A 191 -3.81 -1.41 11.80
N ASN A 192 -4.16 -2.50 11.14
CA ASN A 192 -3.39 -3.05 10.02
C ASN A 192 -3.97 -2.67 8.64
N ALA A 193 -4.77 -1.61 8.59
CA ALA A 193 -5.40 -1.14 7.36
C ALA A 193 -5.10 0.33 7.05
N MET A 194 -5.19 0.68 5.77
CA MET A 194 -5.24 2.05 5.28
C MET A 194 -6.35 2.21 4.23
N VAL A 195 -6.87 3.43 4.08
CA VAL A 195 -8.03 3.72 3.22
C VAL A 195 -7.64 4.63 2.07
N SER A 196 -7.94 4.22 0.84
CA SER A 196 -7.79 5.04 -0.36
C SER A 196 -9.18 5.40 -0.88
N VAL A 197 -9.59 6.65 -0.70
CA VAL A 197 -10.92 7.14 -1.12
C VAL A 197 -10.90 7.49 -2.60
N GLN A 198 -11.89 7.03 -3.36
CA GLN A 198 -12.05 7.39 -4.76
C GLN A 198 -12.46 8.87 -4.87
N VAL A 199 -11.68 9.65 -5.59
CA VAL A 199 -12.03 11.03 -5.93
C VAL A 199 -12.76 11.00 -7.26
N THR A 200 -14.01 11.47 -7.24
CA THR A 200 -14.94 11.27 -8.36
C THR A 200 -14.74 12.32 -9.46
N ASN A 201 -14.41 13.55 -9.06
CA ASN A 201 -14.13 14.65 -9.98
C ASN A 201 -12.62 14.82 -10.17
N MET A 202 -12.20 15.57 -11.20
CA MET A 202 -10.78 15.93 -11.36
C MET A 202 -10.34 17.05 -10.38
N ASP A 203 -11.09 17.24 -9.30
CA ASP A 203 -10.84 18.14 -8.19
C ASP A 203 -11.43 17.56 -6.88
N PHE A 204 -11.26 18.30 -5.77
CA PHE A 204 -11.76 17.92 -4.46
C PHE A 204 -12.99 18.75 -4.03
N SER A 205 -13.82 19.19 -4.98
CA SER A 205 -15.00 20.02 -4.70
C SER A 205 -16.25 19.21 -4.30
N CYS A 206 -16.26 17.90 -4.60
CA CYS A 206 -17.37 17.01 -4.29
C CYS A 206 -17.60 16.90 -2.77
N GLU A 207 -18.82 17.20 -2.32
CA GLU A 207 -19.18 17.16 -0.89
C GLU A 207 -19.01 15.76 -0.29
N SER A 208 -19.34 14.70 -1.05
CA SER A 208 -19.16 13.32 -0.61
C SER A 208 -17.69 13.00 -0.34
N ASP A 209 -16.78 13.42 -1.23
CA ASP A 209 -15.35 13.17 -1.10
C ASP A 209 -14.78 13.92 0.12
N VAL A 210 -15.13 15.21 0.27
CA VAL A 210 -14.73 16.03 1.42
C VAL A 210 -15.25 15.45 2.74
N ASN A 211 -16.51 15.01 2.77
CA ASN A 211 -17.12 14.43 3.96
C ASN A 211 -16.45 13.10 4.34
N ALA A 212 -16.11 12.25 3.36
CA ALA A 212 -15.38 11.01 3.60
C ALA A 212 -14.03 11.26 4.26
N PHE A 213 -13.23 12.21 3.73
CA PHE A 213 -11.94 12.58 4.35
C PHE A 213 -12.10 13.12 5.76
N ARG A 214 -13.12 13.96 5.99
CA ARG A 214 -13.44 14.48 7.33
C ARG A 214 -13.72 13.36 8.33
N LEU A 215 -14.56 12.39 7.96
CA LEU A 215 -14.91 11.26 8.82
C LEU A 215 -13.72 10.35 9.12
N LEU A 216 -12.89 10.05 8.11
CA LEU A 216 -11.66 9.26 8.30
C LEU A 216 -10.66 9.98 9.21
N LYS A 217 -10.52 11.30 9.08
CA LYS A 217 -9.67 12.12 9.95
C LYS A 217 -10.16 12.11 11.39
N GLN A 218 -11.47 12.27 11.62
CA GLN A 218 -12.06 12.23 12.96
C GLN A 218 -11.83 10.89 13.66
N ASN A 219 -11.85 9.80 12.90
CA ASN A 219 -11.60 8.45 13.39
C ASN A 219 -10.11 8.05 13.38
N ARG A 220 -9.20 9.01 13.14
CA ARG A 220 -7.74 8.81 13.14
C ARG A 220 -7.23 7.72 12.20
N CYS A 221 -7.93 7.49 11.09
CA CYS A 221 -7.54 6.51 10.07
C CYS A 221 -6.28 6.96 9.33
N LEU A 222 -5.49 6.01 8.84
CA LEU A 222 -4.48 6.29 7.82
C LEU A 222 -5.17 6.32 6.46
N TYR A 223 -5.28 7.49 5.84
CA TYR A 223 -5.99 7.62 4.58
C TYR A 223 -5.29 8.50 3.54
N GLY A 224 -5.70 8.26 2.29
CA GLY A 224 -5.32 9.00 1.11
C GLY A 224 -6.42 8.90 0.07
N PHE A 225 -6.08 9.23 -1.17
CA PHE A 225 -7.01 9.19 -2.28
C PHE A 225 -6.51 8.28 -3.42
N HIS A 226 -7.42 7.93 -4.31
CA HIS A 226 -7.07 7.50 -5.66
C HIS A 226 -7.94 8.21 -6.69
N VAL A 227 -7.36 8.43 -7.86
CA VAL A 227 -8.02 9.07 -9.01
C VAL A 227 -7.66 8.34 -10.28
N SER A 228 -8.67 8.09 -11.13
CA SER A 228 -8.46 7.58 -12.48
C SER A 228 -8.11 8.74 -13.42
N TYR A 229 -7.21 8.50 -14.36
CA TYR A 229 -6.84 9.53 -15.33
C TYR A 229 -6.85 9.00 -16.77
N SER A 230 -7.18 9.90 -17.69
CA SER A 230 -7.09 9.73 -19.14
C SER A 230 -6.18 10.79 -19.73
N GLU A 231 -5.88 10.70 -21.04
CA GLU A 231 -5.11 11.73 -21.76
C GLU A 231 -5.67 13.15 -21.58
N ASN A 232 -7.00 13.26 -21.44
CA ASN A 232 -7.69 14.53 -21.31
C ASN A 232 -7.63 15.12 -19.89
N THR A 233 -7.39 14.30 -18.86
CA THR A 233 -7.46 14.73 -17.46
C THR A 233 -6.11 14.86 -16.77
N ILE A 234 -5.02 14.33 -17.35
CA ILE A 234 -3.66 14.38 -16.78
C ILE A 234 -3.29 15.78 -16.29
N LYS A 235 -3.50 16.81 -17.11
CA LYS A 235 -3.14 18.20 -16.75
C LYS A 235 -3.85 18.69 -15.47
N GLN A 236 -5.08 18.25 -15.24
CA GLN A 236 -5.87 18.65 -14.06
C GLN A 236 -5.38 17.93 -12.81
N VAL A 237 -5.26 16.59 -12.89
CA VAL A 237 -4.89 15.76 -11.72
C VAL A 237 -3.41 15.86 -11.34
N THR A 238 -2.57 16.37 -12.23
CA THR A 238 -1.13 16.64 -11.97
C THR A 238 -0.82 18.11 -11.68
N ALA A 239 -1.85 18.95 -11.51
CA ALA A 239 -1.66 20.34 -11.13
C ALA A 239 -1.13 20.46 -9.69
N PRO A 240 -0.19 21.36 -9.39
CA PRO A 240 0.28 21.60 -8.02
C PRO A 240 -0.85 21.91 -7.03
N GLU A 241 -1.89 22.61 -7.49
CA GLU A 241 -3.10 22.96 -6.73
C GLU A 241 -3.88 21.70 -6.32
N TYR A 242 -3.93 20.67 -7.17
CA TYR A 242 -4.61 19.41 -6.88
C TYR A 242 -3.98 18.72 -5.66
N ILE A 243 -2.65 18.66 -5.62
CA ILE A 243 -1.90 18.10 -4.48
C ILE A 243 -2.10 18.94 -3.21
N ARG A 244 -2.11 20.28 -3.32
CA ARG A 244 -2.37 21.17 -2.17
C ARG A 244 -3.76 20.96 -1.57
N SER A 245 -4.77 20.77 -2.42
CA SER A 245 -6.14 20.46 -1.99
C SER A 245 -6.22 19.09 -1.30
N ALA A 246 -5.54 18.06 -1.84
CA ALA A 246 -5.48 16.77 -1.17
C ALA A 246 -4.86 16.88 0.24
N ILE A 247 -3.74 17.61 0.34
CA ILE A 247 -3.03 17.85 1.60
C ILE A 247 -3.89 18.61 2.62
N SER A 248 -4.62 19.64 2.20
CA SER A 248 -5.47 20.44 3.10
C SER A 248 -6.63 19.62 3.67
N LEU A 249 -7.12 18.64 2.90
CA LEU A 249 -8.11 17.64 3.33
C LEU A 249 -7.51 16.50 4.17
N GLY A 250 -6.22 16.58 4.50
CA GLY A 250 -5.54 15.65 5.40
C GLY A 250 -5.02 14.38 4.74
N ASN A 251 -5.12 14.23 3.41
CA ASN A 251 -4.60 13.06 2.71
C ASN A 251 -3.09 12.89 2.90
N LEU A 252 -2.65 11.66 3.16
CA LEU A 252 -1.24 11.31 3.40
C LEU A 252 -0.57 10.70 2.17
N PHE A 253 -1.38 10.11 1.28
CA PHE A 253 -0.94 9.58 0.01
C PHE A 253 -1.99 9.80 -1.09
N GLY A 254 -1.57 9.68 -2.36
CA GLY A 254 -2.41 9.77 -3.53
C GLY A 254 -1.98 8.78 -4.61
N THR A 255 -2.93 7.99 -5.12
CA THR A 255 -2.67 6.97 -6.15
C THR A 255 -3.35 7.34 -7.46
N TYR A 256 -2.56 7.44 -8.52
CA TYR A 256 -3.00 7.72 -9.88
C TYR A 256 -3.16 6.40 -10.63
N ILE A 257 -4.34 6.19 -11.23
CA ILE A 257 -4.68 4.94 -11.92
C ILE A 257 -4.99 5.26 -13.38
N ALA A 258 -4.19 4.73 -14.30
CA ALA A 258 -4.46 4.91 -15.73
C ALA A 258 -5.78 4.22 -16.12
N GLU A 259 -6.63 4.93 -16.86
CA GLU A 259 -7.79 4.32 -17.52
C GLU A 259 -7.35 3.36 -18.64
N ASN A 260 -8.30 2.52 -19.09
CA ASN A 260 -8.06 1.59 -20.20
C ASN A 260 -7.70 2.37 -21.47
N GLY A 261 -6.67 1.91 -22.18
CA GLY A 261 -6.23 2.52 -23.44
C GLY A 261 -5.31 3.74 -23.30
N VAL A 262 -5.01 4.21 -22.08
CA VAL A 262 -4.08 5.34 -21.90
C VAL A 262 -2.66 4.97 -22.39
N PRO A 263 -2.04 5.76 -23.28
CA PRO A 263 -0.70 5.48 -23.82
C PRO A 263 0.40 5.43 -22.76
N ASP A 264 1.45 4.66 -23.02
CA ASP A 264 2.59 4.55 -22.11
C ASP A 264 3.33 5.87 -21.90
N THR A 265 3.39 6.75 -22.90
CA THR A 265 3.95 8.10 -22.77
C THR A 265 3.21 8.94 -21.72
N CYS A 266 1.87 8.80 -21.65
CA CYS A 266 1.04 9.44 -20.65
C CYS A 266 1.28 8.86 -19.25
N ARG A 267 1.39 7.52 -19.15
CA ARG A 267 1.73 6.85 -17.90
C ARG A 267 3.10 7.24 -17.37
N ASP A 268 4.09 7.35 -18.25
CA ASP A 268 5.44 7.78 -17.90
C ASP A 268 5.47 9.24 -17.43
N ALA A 269 4.66 10.12 -18.04
CA ALA A 269 4.53 11.50 -17.60
C ALA A 269 3.92 11.61 -16.19
N VAL A 270 2.85 10.86 -15.89
CA VAL A 270 2.23 10.83 -14.56
C VAL A 270 3.17 10.20 -13.53
N HIS A 271 3.92 9.16 -13.89
CA HIS A 271 4.93 8.57 -13.02
C HIS A 271 6.08 9.56 -12.73
N ALA A 272 6.56 10.31 -13.71
CA ALA A 272 7.57 11.35 -13.52
C ALA A 272 7.06 12.45 -12.59
N PHE A 273 5.80 12.86 -12.75
CA PHE A 273 5.13 13.77 -11.82
C PHE A 273 5.08 13.19 -10.40
N ALA A 274 4.62 11.95 -10.23
CA ALA A 274 4.53 11.30 -8.92
C ALA A 274 5.90 11.18 -8.25
N CYS A 275 6.96 10.88 -9.00
CA CYS A 275 8.34 10.87 -8.50
C CYS A 275 8.82 12.26 -8.06
N LYS A 276 8.47 13.31 -8.80
CA LYS A 276 8.80 14.70 -8.45
C LYS A 276 8.08 15.14 -7.18
N GLU A 277 6.78 14.84 -7.06
CA GLU A 277 5.96 15.23 -5.91
C GLU A 277 6.34 14.50 -4.61
N ARG A 278 6.76 13.23 -4.69
CA ARG A 278 7.33 12.49 -3.55
C ARG A 278 8.86 12.63 -3.43
N GLY A 279 9.46 13.58 -4.14
CA GLY A 279 10.90 13.82 -4.17
C GLY A 279 11.34 14.91 -3.19
N GLU A 280 12.64 15.23 -3.20
CA GLU A 280 13.25 16.23 -2.30
C GLU A 280 12.65 17.64 -2.39
N LYS A 281 12.07 17.98 -3.56
CA LYS A 281 11.48 19.29 -3.87
C LYS A 281 9.96 19.24 -4.05
N GLY A 282 9.36 18.12 -3.65
CA GLY A 282 7.93 17.89 -3.82
C GLY A 282 7.08 18.51 -2.71
N GLN A 283 5.97 17.86 -2.40
CA GLN A 283 5.01 18.29 -1.39
C GLN A 283 4.87 17.22 -0.30
N PRO A 284 4.34 17.53 0.90
CA PRO A 284 4.22 16.59 2.01
C PRO A 284 3.07 15.58 1.78
N LEU A 285 3.16 14.80 0.70
CA LEU A 285 2.22 13.77 0.26
C LEU A 285 2.98 12.68 -0.50
N ILE A 286 2.70 11.41 -0.21
CA ILE A 286 3.26 10.30 -1.01
C ILE A 286 2.39 10.08 -2.24
N THR A 287 2.91 10.36 -3.43
CA THR A 287 2.21 10.11 -4.70
C THR A 287 2.69 8.81 -5.35
N LEU A 288 1.80 8.08 -6.00
CA LEU A 288 2.10 6.85 -6.73
C LEU A 288 1.36 6.85 -8.07
N GLU A 289 2.04 6.50 -9.17
CA GLU A 289 1.36 6.00 -10.37
C GLU A 289 1.30 4.47 -10.24
N LEU A 290 0.08 3.93 -10.13
CA LEU A 290 -0.15 2.58 -9.63
C LEU A 290 0.64 1.54 -10.43
N PHE A 291 0.58 1.58 -11.75
CA PHE A 291 1.14 0.50 -12.57
C PHE A 291 2.67 0.56 -12.63
N ARG A 292 3.25 1.75 -12.83
CA ARG A 292 4.69 1.97 -12.91
C ARG A 292 5.36 1.72 -11.58
N ASP A 293 4.77 2.21 -10.49
CA ASP A 293 5.34 2.02 -9.15
C ASP A 293 5.25 0.57 -8.68
N MET A 294 4.12 -0.10 -8.91
CA MET A 294 4.00 -1.52 -8.58
C MET A 294 4.96 -2.38 -9.40
N ARG A 295 5.22 -2.04 -10.67
CA ARG A 295 6.25 -2.70 -11.48
C ARG A 295 7.64 -2.52 -10.86
N ILE A 296 8.05 -1.29 -10.55
CA ILE A 296 9.37 -0.99 -9.98
C ILE A 296 9.55 -1.67 -8.61
N ILE A 297 8.53 -1.64 -7.75
CA ILE A 297 8.57 -2.31 -6.44
C ILE A 297 8.72 -3.82 -6.65
N SER A 298 7.94 -4.41 -7.55
CA SER A 298 8.04 -5.83 -7.89
C SER A 298 9.45 -6.17 -8.38
N GLU A 299 10.01 -5.42 -9.33
CA GLU A 299 11.37 -5.61 -9.82
C GLU A 299 12.41 -5.52 -8.70
N LYS A 300 12.26 -4.58 -7.75
CA LYS A 300 13.18 -4.45 -6.60
C LYS A 300 13.03 -5.57 -5.58
N ILE A 301 11.81 -6.06 -5.39
CA ILE A 301 11.56 -7.26 -4.59
C ILE A 301 12.24 -8.43 -5.27
N LEU A 302 12.14 -8.56 -6.58
CA LEU A 302 12.55 -9.74 -7.34
C LEU A 302 14.03 -9.75 -7.74
N SER A 303 14.68 -8.59 -7.81
CA SER A 303 16.12 -8.47 -8.09
C SER A 303 16.98 -8.86 -6.86
N GLY A 304 17.97 -9.71 -7.10
CA GLY A 304 18.91 -10.29 -6.13
C GLY A 304 19.67 -11.47 -6.78
N ASP A 305 20.91 -11.73 -6.34
CA ASP A 305 21.91 -12.60 -7.00
C ASP A 305 21.34 -13.81 -7.76
N GLY A 306 21.45 -13.80 -9.09
CA GLY A 306 21.23 -14.96 -9.95
C GLY A 306 20.03 -14.91 -10.92
N TYR A 307 19.20 -13.88 -10.91
CA TYR A 307 18.02 -13.85 -11.80
C TYR A 307 18.32 -13.30 -13.21
N ILE A 308 17.96 -14.09 -14.22
CA ILE A 308 17.96 -13.72 -15.63
C ILE A 308 16.82 -12.73 -15.87
N ALA A 309 17.12 -11.60 -16.51
CA ALA A 309 16.15 -10.60 -16.95
C ALA A 309 15.23 -11.22 -18.01
N ILE A 310 14.11 -11.82 -17.58
CA ILE A 310 13.02 -12.21 -18.46
C ILE A 310 12.20 -10.96 -18.73
N ASN A 311 11.99 -10.66 -20.02
CA ASN A 311 11.36 -9.46 -20.55
C ASN A 311 10.08 -9.08 -19.77
N LEU A 312 10.15 -8.00 -19.00
CA LEU A 312 9.16 -7.49 -18.03
C LEU A 312 8.00 -6.72 -18.69
N ALA A 313 7.63 -7.10 -19.92
CA ALA A 313 6.52 -6.50 -20.62
C ALA A 313 5.20 -7.19 -20.25
N GLU A 314 4.18 -6.39 -19.92
CA GLU A 314 2.74 -6.72 -19.88
C GLU A 314 2.15 -7.47 -18.67
N ARG A 315 2.94 -8.07 -17.78
CA ARG A 315 2.38 -8.59 -16.50
C ARG A 315 2.34 -7.48 -15.45
N VAL A 316 1.21 -6.81 -15.31
CA VAL A 316 0.92 -6.05 -14.09
C VAL A 316 0.86 -7.07 -12.95
N TYR A 317 1.89 -7.14 -12.11
CA TYR A 317 2.02 -8.12 -11.01
C TYR A 317 1.05 -7.89 -9.83
N CYS A 318 -0.07 -7.22 -10.10
CA CYS A 318 -1.29 -7.28 -9.29
C CYS A 318 -2.23 -8.25 -10.00
N GLU A 319 -2.45 -9.43 -9.41
CA GLU A 319 -3.48 -10.34 -9.91
C GLU A 319 -4.84 -9.83 -9.43
N TYR A 320 -5.71 -9.54 -10.40
CA TYR A 320 -7.09 -9.14 -10.16
C TYR A 320 -7.91 -10.40 -9.99
N ILE A 321 -8.14 -10.83 -8.74
CA ILE A 321 -8.98 -11.99 -8.49
C ILE A 321 -10.44 -11.54 -8.68
N LYS A 322 -11.01 -11.85 -9.85
CA LYS A 322 -12.43 -11.61 -10.14
C LYS A 322 -13.26 -12.67 -9.42
N ALA A 323 -14.45 -12.31 -8.94
CA ALA A 323 -15.33 -13.19 -8.14
C ALA A 323 -15.56 -14.59 -8.75
N LYS A 324 -15.60 -14.71 -10.08
CA LYS A 324 -15.76 -16.01 -10.78
C LYS A 324 -14.63 -17.02 -10.57
N ASP A 325 -13.43 -16.58 -10.19
CA ASP A 325 -12.27 -17.45 -9.94
C ASP A 325 -12.17 -17.88 -8.46
N VAL A 326 -12.92 -17.20 -7.58
CA VAL A 326 -12.82 -17.34 -6.12
C VAL A 326 -13.45 -18.66 -5.64
N VAL A 327 -14.50 -19.17 -6.28
CA VAL A 327 -15.39 -20.16 -5.65
C VAL A 327 -14.91 -21.62 -5.70
N THR A 328 -13.88 -21.97 -6.50
CA THR A 328 -13.52 -23.41 -6.70
C THR A 328 -12.03 -23.74 -6.77
N LYS A 329 -11.12 -22.77 -6.69
CA LYS A 329 -9.69 -22.99 -6.89
C LYS A 329 -8.86 -22.51 -5.70
N SER A 330 -7.78 -23.23 -5.41
CA SER A 330 -6.73 -22.73 -4.52
C SER A 330 -6.04 -21.51 -5.12
N LEU A 331 -5.45 -20.67 -4.28
CA LEU A 331 -4.67 -19.51 -4.75
C LEU A 331 -3.56 -19.94 -5.71
N PHE A 332 -2.90 -21.07 -5.44
CA PHE A 332 -1.87 -21.59 -6.32
C PHE A 332 -2.39 -21.88 -7.74
N GLU A 333 -3.54 -22.54 -7.86
CA GLU A 333 -4.18 -22.82 -9.15
C GLU A 333 -4.61 -21.54 -9.87
N ILE A 334 -5.13 -20.56 -9.13
CA ILE A 334 -5.47 -19.23 -9.69
C ILE A 334 -4.21 -18.61 -10.32
N LEU A 335 -3.13 -18.48 -9.54
CA LEU A 335 -1.87 -17.88 -9.98
C LEU A 335 -1.22 -18.65 -11.14
N GLN A 336 -1.31 -19.98 -11.14
CA GLN A 336 -0.81 -20.81 -12.23
C GLN A 336 -1.65 -20.62 -13.50
N SER A 337 -2.97 -20.46 -13.39
CA SER A 337 -3.87 -20.32 -14.52
C SER A 337 -3.79 -18.94 -15.19
N THR A 338 -3.56 -17.85 -14.44
CA THR A 338 -3.35 -16.52 -15.04
C THR A 338 -2.10 -16.47 -15.92
N ARG A 339 -1.15 -17.40 -15.73
CA ARG A 339 0.01 -17.56 -16.63
C ARG A 339 -0.38 -17.86 -18.07
N LEU A 340 -1.50 -18.55 -18.30
CA LEU A 340 -1.93 -19.05 -19.61
C LEU A 340 -2.77 -18.05 -20.41
N CYS A 341 -3.34 -17.03 -19.76
CA CYS A 341 -4.11 -15.97 -20.44
C CYS A 341 -3.19 -14.83 -20.89
N ILE A 342 -2.37 -15.05 -21.92
CA ILE A 342 -1.61 -14.01 -22.64
C ILE A 342 -2.26 -13.73 -23.99
N SER A 343 -3.57 -13.55 -24.02
CA SER A 343 -4.27 -13.07 -25.22
C SER A 343 -5.37 -12.11 -24.80
N PHE A 344 -5.04 -10.82 -24.80
CA PHE A 344 -6.02 -9.75 -24.94
C PHE A 344 -5.47 -8.70 -25.87
#